data_AF-A0A9E2JCF7-F1
#
_entry.id   AF-A0A9E2JCF7-F1
#
_cell.length_a   1.000
_cell.length_b   1.000
_cell.length_c   1.000
_cell.angle_alpha   90.00
_cell.angle_beta   90.00
_cell.angle_gamma   90.00
#
_symmetry.space_group_name_H-M   'P 1'
#
loop_
_entity.id
_entity.type
_entity.pdbx_description
1 polymer ?
#
loop_
_entity_poly.entity_id
_entity_poly.type
_entity_poly.pdbx_seq_one_letter_code
_entity_poly.pdbx_strand_id
1 'polypeptide(L)'
;MKLRSIPGGVPEPDELIGRGHLLDVLWNQLAGNNILLIAPRRFGKTGVMRHVLKRPRANYLPIYLDVEELDTPEAFAAELIAALAAQSQVRRVLAGVKKLPRNLMDFLSDHVEEVGVEEFKVKLRESLEETWKDATKRLVLELEKTDATVVFIIDEFPQLIENIRRHESEDTARSFLAWFRSLRMRQKDELRRFR
;
A
#
# COMPACT_ATOMS: atom_id res chain seq x y z
N MET A 1 -0.03 3.23 -33.43
CA MET A 1 -0.18 2.29 -32.30
C MET A 1 -0.93 1.06 -32.80
N LYS A 2 -0.42 -0.16 -32.59
CA LYS A 2 -1.10 -1.40 -32.99
C LYS A 2 -2.06 -1.81 -31.88
N LEU A 3 -3.36 -1.79 -32.15
CA LEU A 3 -4.37 -2.25 -31.18
C LEU A 3 -4.34 -3.78 -31.12
N ARG A 4 -4.29 -4.34 -29.91
CA ARG A 4 -4.40 -5.79 -29.67
C ARG A 4 -5.39 -6.04 -28.54
N SER A 5 -6.13 -7.15 -28.63
CA SER A 5 -6.98 -7.60 -27.52
C SER A 5 -6.12 -8.23 -26.42
N ILE A 6 -6.42 -7.89 -25.16
CA ILE A 6 -5.73 -8.43 -23.98
C ILE A 6 -6.76 -9.18 -23.13
N PRO A 7 -7.08 -10.43 -23.49
CA PRO A 7 -8.01 -11.25 -22.71
C PRO A 7 -7.32 -11.75 -21.43
N GLY A 8 -7.85 -11.36 -20.27
CA GLY A 8 -7.40 -11.85 -18.96
C GLY A 8 -6.10 -11.24 -18.42
N GLY A 9 -5.30 -10.59 -19.26
CA GLY A 9 -4.11 -9.85 -18.83
C GLY A 9 -4.41 -8.45 -18.31
N VAL A 10 -3.43 -7.88 -17.59
CA VAL A 10 -3.45 -6.46 -17.19
C VAL A 10 -2.74 -5.64 -18.28
N PRO A 11 -3.39 -4.66 -18.91
CA PRO A 11 -2.77 -3.85 -19.96
C PRO A 11 -1.62 -3.01 -19.39
N GLU A 12 -0.54 -2.85 -20.17
CA GLU A 12 0.49 -1.84 -19.86
C GLU A 12 -0.09 -0.41 -20.02
N PRO A 13 0.54 0.62 -19.42
CA PRO A 13 0.02 1.99 -19.48
C PRO A 13 -0.27 2.46 -20.92
N ASP A 14 0.62 2.13 -21.86
CA ASP A 14 0.48 2.54 -23.26
C ASP A 14 -0.59 1.71 -24.01
N GLU A 15 -1.06 0.62 -23.42
CA GLU A 15 -2.13 -0.25 -23.94
C GLU A 15 -3.50 0.03 -23.28
N LEU A 16 -3.54 0.88 -22.25
CA LEU A 16 -4.76 1.25 -21.54
C LEU A 16 -5.53 2.35 -22.28
N ILE A 17 -6.39 1.94 -23.22
CA ILE A 17 -7.14 2.87 -24.08
C ILE A 17 -8.43 3.36 -23.43
N GLY A 18 -8.77 4.63 -23.66
CA GLY A 18 -10.05 5.24 -23.28
C GLY A 18 -10.18 5.60 -21.80
N ARG A 19 -9.08 5.61 -21.03
CA ARG A 19 -9.08 5.89 -19.57
C ARG A 19 -8.44 7.21 -19.16
N GLY A 20 -8.01 8.05 -20.10
CA GLY A 20 -7.33 9.32 -19.82
C GLY A 20 -8.11 10.22 -18.84
N HIS A 21 -9.37 10.53 -19.14
CA HIS A 21 -10.21 11.32 -18.23
C HIS A 21 -10.33 10.69 -16.84
N LEU A 22 -10.50 9.37 -16.74
CA LEU A 22 -10.58 8.69 -15.45
C LEU A 22 -9.28 8.85 -14.65
N LEU A 23 -8.13 8.70 -15.31
CA LEU A 23 -6.81 8.88 -14.69
C LEU A 23 -6.62 10.31 -14.20
N ASP A 24 -7.06 11.31 -14.97
CA ASP A 24 -6.97 12.71 -14.55
C ASP A 24 -7.83 13.01 -13.32
N VAL A 25 -9.07 12.51 -13.31
CA VAL A 25 -9.95 12.62 -12.13
C VAL A 25 -9.32 11.91 -10.94
N LEU A 26 -8.79 10.70 -11.15
CA LEU A 26 -8.17 9.90 -10.10
C LEU A 26 -6.99 10.65 -9.48
N TRP A 27 -6.07 11.17 -10.29
CA TRP A 27 -4.93 11.94 -9.78
C TRP A 27 -5.35 13.22 -9.04
N ASN A 28 -6.36 13.93 -9.54
CA ASN A 28 -6.87 15.12 -8.87
C ASN A 28 -7.50 14.78 -7.51
N GLN A 29 -8.17 13.63 -7.40
CA GLN A 29 -8.75 13.16 -6.14
C GLN A 29 -7.68 12.65 -5.16
N LEU A 30 -6.63 11.98 -5.64
CA LEU A 30 -5.53 11.47 -4.81
C LEU A 30 -4.77 12.56 -4.05
N ALA A 31 -4.85 13.82 -4.49
CA ALA A 31 -4.20 14.94 -3.82
C ALA A 31 -4.72 15.22 -2.39
N GLY A 32 -5.89 14.73 -2.01
CA GLY A 32 -6.42 14.92 -0.66
C GLY A 32 -7.47 13.89 -0.21
N ASN A 33 -7.67 12.83 -0.99
CA ASN A 33 -8.70 11.84 -0.72
C ASN A 33 -8.17 10.41 -0.87
N ASN A 34 -8.77 9.52 -0.09
CA ASN A 34 -8.66 8.08 -0.29
C ASN A 34 -9.71 7.67 -1.32
N ILE A 35 -9.33 6.90 -2.33
CA ILE A 35 -10.21 6.51 -3.44
C ILE A 35 -10.55 5.02 -3.32
N LEU A 36 -11.83 4.69 -3.45
CA LEU A 36 -12.29 3.32 -3.62
C LEU A 36 -12.71 3.10 -5.08
N LEU A 37 -12.01 2.21 -5.79
CA LEU A 37 -12.32 1.87 -7.17
C LEU A 37 -13.37 0.75 -7.24
N ILE A 38 -14.63 1.14 -7.44
CA ILE A 38 -15.74 0.19 -7.60
C ILE A 38 -16.02 -0.02 -9.09
N ALA A 39 -15.98 -1.28 -9.54
CA ALA A 39 -16.47 -1.69 -10.87
C ALA A 39 -16.71 -3.20 -10.89
N PRO A 40 -17.51 -3.73 -11.83
CA PRO A 40 -17.62 -5.18 -12.01
C PRO A 40 -16.27 -5.83 -12.39
N ARG A 41 -16.21 -7.17 -12.32
CA ARG A 41 -15.02 -7.94 -12.70
C ARG A 41 -14.65 -7.67 -14.17
N ARG A 42 -13.35 -7.58 -14.48
CA ARG A 42 -12.80 -7.33 -15.83
C ARG A 42 -13.13 -5.97 -16.47
N PHE A 43 -13.55 -4.97 -15.68
CA PHE A 43 -13.73 -3.59 -16.16
C PHE A 43 -12.42 -2.77 -16.25
N GLY A 44 -11.26 -3.40 -16.06
CA GLY A 44 -9.94 -2.77 -16.25
C GLY A 44 -9.43 -1.96 -15.04
N LYS A 45 -9.94 -2.19 -13.83
CA LYS A 45 -9.47 -1.53 -12.60
C LYS A 45 -7.97 -1.75 -12.37
N THR A 46 -7.51 -3.00 -12.47
CA THR A 46 -6.10 -3.36 -12.32
C THR A 46 -5.22 -2.68 -13.37
N GLY A 47 -5.74 -2.45 -14.60
CA GLY A 47 -5.04 -1.66 -15.61
C GLY A 47 -4.87 -0.18 -15.22
N VAL A 48 -5.92 0.43 -14.64
CA VAL A 48 -5.85 1.80 -14.09
C VAL A 48 -4.83 1.86 -12.95
N MET A 49 -4.86 0.90 -12.02
CA MET A 49 -3.89 0.80 -10.92
C MET A 49 -2.45 0.63 -11.42
N ARG A 50 -2.22 -0.24 -12.41
CA ARG A 50 -0.91 -0.41 -13.08
C ARG A 50 -0.45 0.86 -13.77
N HIS A 51 -1.36 1.63 -14.36
CA HIS A 51 -1.02 2.92 -14.95
C HIS A 51 -0.59 3.92 -13.88
N VAL A 52 -1.31 4.04 -12.77
CA VAL A 52 -0.92 4.93 -11.65
C VAL A 52 0.45 4.53 -11.10
N LEU A 53 0.71 3.23 -10.95
CA LEU A 53 1.98 2.68 -10.47
C LEU A 53 3.15 2.99 -11.41
N LYS A 54 2.99 2.77 -12.73
CA LYS A 54 4.09 2.90 -13.71
C LYS A 54 4.26 4.28 -14.33
N ARG A 55 3.24 5.16 -14.22
CA ARG A 55 3.27 6.54 -14.72
C ARG A 55 2.87 7.50 -13.58
N PRO A 56 3.63 7.57 -12.47
CA PRO A 56 3.34 8.49 -11.39
C PRO A 56 3.45 9.94 -11.86
N ARG A 57 2.59 10.82 -11.32
CA ARG A 57 2.81 12.27 -11.42
C ARG A 57 4.06 12.66 -10.59
N ALA A 58 4.67 13.80 -10.93
CA ALA A 58 5.81 14.31 -10.18
C ALA A 58 5.49 14.40 -8.68
N ASN A 59 6.48 14.06 -7.84
CA ASN A 59 6.37 14.02 -6.38
C ASN A 59 5.34 13.03 -5.81
N TYR A 60 4.85 12.07 -6.60
CA TYR A 60 4.08 10.94 -6.09
C TYR A 60 4.92 9.67 -6.09
N LEU A 61 4.82 8.88 -5.01
CA LEU A 61 5.44 7.57 -4.88
C LEU A 61 4.36 6.50 -4.69
N PRO A 62 3.87 5.88 -5.76
CA PRO A 62 2.92 4.79 -5.65
C PRO A 62 3.59 3.52 -5.11
N ILE A 63 2.93 2.87 -4.17
CA ILE A 63 3.33 1.59 -3.59
C ILE A 63 2.15 0.64 -3.77
N TYR A 64 2.41 -0.47 -4.45
CA TYR A 64 1.40 -1.49 -4.71
C TYR A 64 1.49 -2.60 -3.67
N LEU A 65 0.33 -3.03 -3.17
CA LEU A 65 0.18 -4.16 -2.26
C LEU A 65 -0.88 -5.09 -2.86
N ASP A 66 -0.45 -6.31 -3.16
CA ASP A 66 -1.36 -7.42 -3.38
C ASP A 66 -1.61 -8.10 -2.03
N VAL A 67 -2.85 -8.08 -1.55
CA VAL A 67 -3.19 -8.62 -0.23
C VAL A 67 -4.12 -9.81 -0.33
N GLU A 68 -4.31 -10.39 -1.52
CA GLU A 68 -5.25 -11.48 -1.77
C GLU A 68 -4.94 -12.73 -0.92
N GLU A 69 -3.66 -13.05 -0.73
CA GLU A 69 -3.22 -14.26 -0.03
C GLU A 69 -3.00 -14.06 1.48
N LEU A 70 -3.03 -12.81 1.96
CA LEU A 70 -2.78 -12.50 3.37
C LEU A 70 -4.01 -12.83 4.22
N ASP A 71 -3.76 -13.36 5.42
CA ASP A 71 -4.81 -13.90 6.29
C ASP A 71 -4.78 -13.41 7.74
N THR A 72 -3.83 -12.55 8.09
CA THR A 72 -3.72 -11.96 9.44
C THR A 72 -3.38 -10.47 9.37
N PRO A 73 -3.78 -9.66 10.37
CA PRO A 73 -3.41 -8.26 10.44
C PRO A 73 -1.89 -7.99 10.47
N GLU A 74 -1.14 -8.87 11.12
CA GLU A 74 0.32 -8.82 11.25
C GLU A 74 0.99 -9.07 9.90
N ALA A 75 0.44 -9.99 9.10
CA ALA A 75 0.92 -10.24 7.74
C ALA A 75 0.69 -9.01 6.84
N PHE A 76 -0.48 -8.36 6.95
CA PHE A 76 -0.72 -7.08 6.25
C PHE A 76 0.28 -5.99 6.67
N ALA A 77 0.55 -5.87 7.97
CA ALA A 77 1.53 -4.92 8.48
C ALA A 77 2.93 -5.21 7.94
N ALA A 78 3.37 -6.47 7.98
CA ALA A 78 4.67 -6.89 7.45
C ALA A 78 4.80 -6.60 5.95
N GLU A 79 3.78 -6.91 5.14
CA GLU A 79 3.75 -6.64 3.70
C GLU A 79 3.89 -5.14 3.41
N LEU A 80 3.09 -4.32 4.09
CA LEU A 80 3.12 -2.86 3.95
C LEU A 80 4.51 -2.29 4.30
N ILE A 81 5.07 -2.75 5.41
CA ILE A 81 6.38 -2.30 5.92
C ILE A 81 7.49 -2.72 4.95
N ALA A 82 7.48 -3.95 4.46
CA ALA A 82 8.45 -4.46 3.49
C ALA A 82 8.38 -3.68 2.16
N ALA A 83 7.16 -3.46 1.64
CA ALA A 83 6.95 -2.68 0.41
C ALA A 83 7.46 -1.23 0.53
N LEU A 84 7.28 -0.62 1.71
CA LEU A 84 7.83 0.70 2.03
C LEU A 84 9.35 0.69 2.08
N ALA A 85 9.93 -0.29 2.77
CA ALA A 85 11.37 -0.40 2.96
C ALA A 85 12.12 -0.69 1.64
N ALA A 86 11.46 -1.31 0.65
CA ALA A 86 12.04 -1.49 -0.68
C ALA A 86 12.30 -0.15 -1.41
N GLN A 87 11.53 0.90 -1.10
CA GLN A 87 11.63 2.20 -1.77
C GLN A 87 12.78 3.05 -1.21
N SER A 88 13.80 3.34 -2.03
CA SER A 88 14.99 4.10 -1.61
C SER A 88 14.68 5.47 -1.00
N GLN A 89 13.67 6.18 -1.52
CA GLN A 89 13.19 7.45 -0.98
C GLN A 89 12.67 7.30 0.46
N VAL A 90 11.97 6.21 0.72
CA VAL A 90 11.42 5.88 2.04
C VAL A 90 12.54 5.45 2.98
N ARG A 91 13.50 4.62 2.52
CA ARG A 91 14.63 4.16 3.36
C ARG A 91 15.38 5.32 4.02
N ARG A 92 15.62 6.41 3.29
CA ARG A 92 16.30 7.59 3.82
C ARG A 92 15.56 8.22 5.00
N VAL A 93 14.24 8.26 4.92
CA VAL A 93 13.40 8.80 6.01
C VAL A 93 13.33 7.83 7.17
N LEU A 94 13.20 6.53 6.87
CA LEU A 94 13.09 5.49 7.89
C LEU A 94 14.39 5.24 8.66
N ALA A 95 15.56 5.42 8.05
CA ALA A 95 16.86 5.27 8.72
C ALA A 95 17.03 6.20 9.94
N GLY A 96 16.31 7.33 9.99
CA GLY A 96 16.33 8.25 11.12
C GLY A 96 15.39 7.89 12.29
N VAL A 97 14.57 6.86 12.14
CA VAL A 97 13.50 6.53 13.10
C VAL A 97 14.03 5.62 14.21
N LYS A 98 14.39 6.22 15.36
CA LYS A 98 15.04 5.57 16.53
C LYS A 98 14.29 4.40 17.21
N LYS A 99 13.12 4.00 16.72
CA LYS A 99 12.27 2.96 17.35
C LYS A 99 11.60 2.07 16.30
N LEU A 100 12.21 1.90 15.14
CA LEU A 100 11.78 0.86 14.21
C LEU A 100 12.20 -0.52 14.74
N PRO A 101 11.46 -1.59 14.40
CA PRO A 101 11.90 -2.95 14.68
C PRO A 101 13.31 -3.18 14.13
N ARG A 102 14.14 -3.93 14.88
CA ARG A 102 15.53 -4.20 14.48
C ARG A 102 15.62 -4.84 13.11
N ASN A 103 14.78 -5.83 12.86
CA ASN A 103 14.68 -6.51 11.57
C ASN A 103 14.45 -5.49 10.44
N LEU A 104 13.59 -4.48 10.65
CA LEU A 104 13.35 -3.43 9.67
C LEU A 104 14.60 -2.59 9.40
N MET A 105 15.36 -2.22 10.43
CA MET A 105 16.63 -1.52 10.25
C MET A 105 17.66 -2.36 9.47
N ASP A 106 17.66 -3.67 9.67
CA ASP A 106 18.55 -4.60 8.96
C ASP A 106 18.20 -4.64 7.46
N PHE A 107 16.91 -4.79 7.12
CA PHE A 107 16.45 -4.75 5.71
C PHE A 107 16.69 -3.41 5.03
N LEU A 108 16.59 -2.29 5.76
CA LEU A 108 16.90 -0.96 5.24
C LEU A 108 18.39 -0.77 4.93
N SER A 109 19.26 -1.50 5.65
CA SER A 109 20.72 -1.43 5.53
C SER A 109 21.26 -2.36 4.44
N ASP A 110 20.58 -3.48 4.20
CA ASP A 110 21.00 -4.50 3.24
C ASP A 110 20.48 -4.24 1.81
N HIS A 111 21.29 -4.63 0.81
CA HIS A 111 20.85 -4.73 -0.59
C HIS A 111 20.11 -6.05 -0.80
N VAL A 112 18.93 -6.17 -0.22
CA VAL A 112 18.20 -7.44 -0.17
C VAL A 112 17.63 -7.81 -1.56
N GLU A 113 18.07 -8.95 -2.09
CA GLU A 113 17.49 -9.60 -3.28
C GLU A 113 16.07 -10.14 -2.96
N GLU A 114 15.25 -10.43 -3.98
CA GLU A 114 13.86 -10.90 -3.80
C GLU A 114 13.71 -12.07 -2.80
N VAL A 115 14.67 -13.01 -2.78
CA VAL A 115 14.69 -14.14 -1.83
C VAL A 115 14.77 -13.69 -0.38
N GLY A 116 15.50 -12.61 -0.09
CA GLY A 116 15.59 -12.06 1.27
C GLY A 116 14.37 -11.23 1.67
N VAL A 117 13.55 -10.77 0.72
CA VAL A 117 12.32 -10.01 1.01
C VAL A 117 11.28 -10.91 1.68
N GLU A 118 11.11 -12.14 1.20
CA GLU A 118 10.09 -13.05 1.74
C GLU A 118 10.48 -13.55 3.14
N GLU A 119 11.74 -13.94 3.34
CA GLU A 119 12.26 -14.29 4.67
C GLU A 119 12.12 -13.11 5.65
N PHE A 120 12.36 -11.89 5.16
CA PHE A 120 12.21 -10.68 5.95
C PHE A 120 10.76 -10.40 6.35
N LYS A 121 9.78 -10.61 5.47
CA LYS A 121 8.35 -10.47 5.80
C LYS A 121 7.95 -11.42 6.94
N VAL A 122 8.43 -12.65 6.92
CA VAL A 122 8.20 -13.62 8.01
C VAL A 122 8.78 -13.10 9.32
N LYS A 123 10.05 -12.69 9.34
CA LYS A 123 10.70 -12.11 10.53
C LYS A 123 10.03 -10.82 11.01
N LEU A 124 9.51 -10.01 10.10
CA LEU A 124 8.75 -8.81 10.45
C LEU A 124 7.45 -9.20 11.14
N ARG A 125 6.67 -10.10 10.55
CA ARG A 125 5.40 -10.57 11.11
C ARG A 125 5.60 -11.07 12.55
N GLU A 126 6.60 -11.91 12.78
CA GLU A 126 6.98 -12.40 14.12
C GLU A 126 7.40 -11.26 15.05
N SER A 127 8.19 -10.29 14.58
CA SER A 127 8.62 -9.17 15.43
C SER A 127 7.51 -8.18 15.75
N LEU A 128 6.49 -8.10 14.89
CA LEU A 128 5.40 -7.15 15.02
C LEU A 128 4.38 -7.65 16.03
N GLU A 129 4.07 -8.96 16.06
CA GLU A 129 3.17 -9.61 17.02
C GLU A 129 2.06 -8.65 17.50
N GLU A 130 1.87 -8.42 18.79
CA GLU A 130 0.82 -7.54 19.33
C GLU A 130 1.02 -6.04 19.04
N THR A 131 2.22 -5.65 18.61
CA THR A 131 2.62 -4.24 18.39
C THR A 131 2.40 -3.75 16.96
N TRP A 132 1.94 -4.63 16.05
CA TRP A 132 1.79 -4.33 14.61
C TRP A 132 1.01 -3.04 14.35
N LYS A 133 -0.03 -2.76 15.15
CA LYS A 133 -0.90 -1.59 15.02
C LYS A 133 -0.12 -0.29 15.18
N ASP A 134 0.71 -0.21 16.21
CA ASP A 134 1.43 1.01 16.57
C ASP A 134 2.69 1.18 15.74
N ALA A 135 3.41 0.08 15.47
CA ALA A 135 4.54 0.07 14.55
C ALA A 135 4.13 0.58 13.16
N THR A 136 3.03 0.04 12.62
CA THR A 136 2.54 0.43 11.29
C THR A 136 2.04 1.87 11.26
N LYS A 137 1.24 2.28 12.26
CA LYS A 137 0.77 3.68 12.36
C LYS A 137 1.92 4.66 12.40
N ARG A 138 2.94 4.36 13.20
CA ARG A 138 4.11 5.21 13.32
C ARG A 138 4.88 5.27 12.03
N LEU A 139 5.04 4.14 11.34
CA LEU A 139 5.71 4.12 10.05
C LEU A 139 5.02 5.06 9.06
N VAL A 140 3.70 4.96 8.94
CA VAL A 140 2.91 5.79 8.04
C VAL A 140 3.02 7.29 8.39
N LEU A 141 3.08 7.64 9.69
CA LEU A 141 3.31 9.02 10.12
C LEU A 141 4.70 9.53 9.74
N GLU A 142 5.73 8.70 9.81
CA GLU A 142 7.08 9.10 9.42
C GLU A 142 7.16 9.38 7.90
N LEU A 143 6.31 8.77 7.08
CA LEU A 143 6.22 9.04 5.65
C LEU A 143 5.73 10.45 5.32
N GLU A 144 5.02 11.12 6.22
CA GLU A 144 4.61 12.53 6.05
C GLU A 144 5.83 13.47 5.96
N LYS A 145 7.01 13.01 6.39
CA LYS A 145 8.28 13.75 6.30
C LYS A 145 9.00 13.56 4.96
N THR A 146 8.48 12.70 4.08
CA THR A 146 9.05 12.52 2.74
C THR A 146 8.61 13.67 1.83
N ASP A 147 9.47 14.11 0.92
CA ASP A 147 9.12 15.14 -0.09
C ASP A 147 8.09 14.64 -1.10
N ALA A 148 7.91 13.32 -1.19
CA ALA A 148 6.98 12.67 -2.11
C ALA A 148 5.69 12.25 -1.40
N THR A 149 4.55 12.49 -2.02
CA THR A 149 3.27 11.95 -1.56
C THR A 149 3.21 10.44 -1.84
N VAL A 150 3.28 9.63 -0.78
CA VAL A 150 3.13 8.18 -0.88
C VAL A 150 1.68 7.82 -1.19
N VAL A 151 1.46 7.00 -2.22
CA VAL A 151 0.13 6.52 -2.63
C VAL A 151 0.09 5.00 -2.48
N PHE A 152 -0.65 4.53 -1.49
CA PHE A 152 -0.90 3.09 -1.35
C PHE A 152 -1.99 2.63 -2.30
N ILE A 153 -1.64 1.70 -3.19
CA ILE A 153 -2.56 0.99 -4.07
C ILE A 153 -2.73 -0.41 -3.47
N ILE A 154 -3.90 -0.69 -2.92
CA ILE A 154 -4.20 -1.97 -2.27
C ILE A 154 -5.22 -2.71 -3.14
N ASP A 155 -4.82 -3.81 -3.77
CA ASP A 155 -5.72 -4.66 -4.55
C ASP A 155 -6.29 -5.78 -3.68
N GLU A 156 -7.48 -6.27 -4.03
CA GLU A 156 -8.17 -7.38 -3.34
C GLU A 156 -8.34 -7.22 -1.80
N PHE A 157 -8.42 -5.97 -1.31
CA PHE A 157 -8.68 -5.70 0.11
C PHE A 157 -9.92 -6.41 0.70
N PRO A 158 -11.06 -6.58 -0.02
CA PRO A 158 -12.17 -7.37 0.50
C PRO A 158 -11.80 -8.84 0.77
N GLN A 159 -10.91 -9.42 -0.04
CA GLN A 159 -10.46 -10.81 0.14
C GLN A 159 -9.60 -10.93 1.40
N LEU A 160 -8.69 -9.99 1.66
CA LEU A 160 -7.95 -9.90 2.92
C LEU A 160 -8.87 -9.92 4.15
N ILE A 161 -9.95 -9.12 4.12
CA ILE A 161 -10.89 -9.07 5.26
C ILE A 161 -11.57 -10.43 5.47
N GLU A 162 -11.98 -11.10 4.39
CA GLU A 162 -12.59 -12.42 4.48
C GLU A 162 -11.58 -13.47 4.96
N ASN A 163 -10.31 -13.39 4.54
CA ASN A 163 -9.25 -14.27 5.00
C ASN A 163 -9.02 -14.11 6.51
N ILE A 164 -8.86 -12.87 7.01
CA ILE A 164 -8.73 -12.58 8.45
C ILE A 164 -9.92 -13.13 9.23
N ARG A 165 -11.14 -12.94 8.71
CA ARG A 165 -12.37 -13.44 9.34
C ARG A 165 -12.38 -14.97 9.47
N ARG A 166 -11.85 -15.68 8.47
CA ARG A 166 -11.79 -17.16 8.43
C ARG A 166 -10.63 -17.74 9.23
N HIS A 167 -9.47 -17.10 9.16
CA HIS A 167 -8.24 -17.58 9.80
C HIS A 167 -8.24 -17.30 11.30
N GLU A 168 -8.70 -16.12 11.72
CA GLU A 168 -8.73 -15.73 13.13
C GLU A 168 -10.15 -15.64 13.67
N SER A 169 -10.87 -14.55 13.38
CA SER A 169 -12.21 -14.32 13.89
C SER A 169 -12.88 -13.11 13.23
N GLU A 170 -14.21 -13.03 13.34
CA GLU A 170 -14.96 -11.83 12.95
C GLU A 170 -14.55 -10.59 13.75
N ASP A 171 -14.27 -10.75 15.04
CA ASP A 171 -13.85 -9.65 15.91
C ASP A 171 -12.47 -9.10 15.52
N THR A 172 -11.53 -9.98 15.15
CA THR A 172 -10.24 -9.55 14.57
C THR A 172 -10.47 -8.74 13.30
N ALA A 173 -11.26 -9.25 12.35
CA ALA A 173 -11.53 -8.56 11.09
C ALA A 173 -12.17 -7.18 11.30
N ARG A 174 -13.12 -7.07 12.24
CA ARG A 174 -13.73 -5.79 12.66
C ARG A 174 -12.71 -4.86 13.31
N SER A 175 -11.85 -5.38 14.19
CA SER A 175 -10.77 -4.63 14.85
C SER A 175 -9.75 -4.09 13.84
N PHE A 176 -9.38 -4.91 12.85
CA PHE A 176 -8.52 -4.51 11.74
C PHE A 176 -9.16 -3.40 10.89
N LEU A 177 -10.44 -3.53 10.51
CA LEU A 177 -11.16 -2.48 9.78
C LEU A 177 -11.24 -1.16 10.55
N ALA A 178 -11.51 -1.22 11.86
CA ALA A 178 -11.55 -0.05 12.73
C ALA A 178 -10.18 0.63 12.82
N TRP A 179 -9.10 -0.16 12.99
CA TRP A 179 -7.73 0.33 12.97
C TRP A 179 -7.37 0.96 11.61
N PHE A 180 -7.69 0.28 10.50
CA PHE A 180 -7.37 0.76 9.16
C PHE A 180 -8.15 2.04 8.83
N ARG A 181 -9.39 2.18 9.31
CA ARG A 181 -10.14 3.45 9.25
C ARG A 181 -9.41 4.56 9.99
N SER A 182 -8.89 4.30 11.19
CA SER A 182 -8.12 5.31 11.96
C SER A 182 -6.87 5.77 11.22
N LEU A 183 -6.21 4.87 10.50
CA LEU A 183 -5.04 5.17 9.67
C LEU A 183 -5.40 6.14 8.51
N ARG A 184 -6.51 5.87 7.80
CA ARG A 184 -6.95 6.71 6.67
C ARG A 184 -7.50 8.08 7.07
N MET A 185 -8.15 8.17 8.24
CA MET A 185 -8.82 9.41 8.65
C MET A 185 -7.85 10.48 9.14
N ARG A 186 -6.68 10.10 9.66
CA ARG A 186 -5.69 11.05 10.21
C ARG A 186 -5.16 12.07 9.20
N GLN A 187 -5.02 11.68 7.92
CA GLN A 187 -4.63 12.61 6.85
C GLN A 187 -5.63 13.77 6.67
N LYS A 188 -6.91 13.61 7.06
CA LYS A 188 -7.90 14.68 6.97
C LYS A 188 -7.76 15.73 8.07
N ASP A 189 -7.10 15.42 9.18
CA ASP A 189 -7.00 16.35 10.32
C ASP A 189 -5.93 17.43 10.09
N GLU A 190 -4.87 17.15 9.33
CA GLU A 190 -3.89 18.19 8.94
C GLU A 190 -4.48 19.14 7.89
N LEU A 191 -5.21 18.63 6.89
CA LEU A 191 -5.88 19.45 5.89
C LEU A 191 -7.03 20.30 6.45
N ARG A 192 -7.61 19.91 7.60
CA ARG A 192 -8.62 20.72 8.31
C ARG A 192 -8.04 21.86 9.13
N ARG A 193 -6.74 21.83 9.47
CA ARG A 193 -6.08 22.91 10.22
C ARG A 193 -5.72 24.12 9.35
N PHE A 194 -5.80 23.98 8.02
CA PHE A 194 -5.52 25.03 7.04
C PHE A 194 -6.77 25.49 6.26
N ARG A 195 -7.97 25.22 6.78
CA ARG A 195 -9.24 25.75 6.26
C ARG A 195 -9.93 26.63 7.29
#